data_AF-A0A6I4NFF1-F1
#
_entry.id   AF-A0A6I4NFF1-F1
#
_cell.length_a   1.000
_cell.length_b   1.000
_cell.length_c   1.000
_cell.angle_alpha   90.00
_cell.angle_beta   90.00
_cell.angle_gamma   90.00
#
_symmetry.space_group_name_H-M   'P 1'
#
loop_
_entity.id
_entity.type
_entity.pdbx_description
1 polymer ?
#
loop_
_entity_poly.entity_id
_entity_poly.type
_entity_poly.pdbx_seq_one_letter_code
_entity_poly.pdbx_strand_id
1 'polypeptide(L)' 'MTQKSQVAVIGMGNIGAAIVTNLTKGKRSVIVADRTIEKANQLSQRLGSLVQPATIRLILQNDWQISWR' A
#
# COMPACT_ATOMS: atom_id res chain seq x y z
N MET A 1 -5.97 20.57 12.22
CA MET A 1 -5.58 19.99 10.92
C MET A 1 -5.80 18.48 10.98
N THR A 2 -6.65 17.93 10.13
CA THR A 2 -6.84 16.47 10.03
C THR A 2 -5.69 15.88 9.23
N GLN A 3 -4.77 15.19 9.91
CA GLN A 3 -3.76 14.36 9.26
C GLN A 3 -4.48 13.31 8.42
N LYS A 4 -4.38 13.38 7.10
CA LYS A 4 -4.98 12.39 6.21
C LYS A 4 -4.22 11.08 6.41
N SER A 5 -4.80 10.14 7.16
CA SER A 5 -4.15 8.86 7.44
C SER A 5 -3.81 8.15 6.12
N GLN A 6 -2.52 7.96 5.90
CA GLN A 6 -2.00 7.24 4.75
C GLN A 6 -2.09 5.74 5.04
N VAL A 7 -2.55 4.95 4.06
CA VAL A 7 -2.74 3.51 4.23
C VAL A 7 -1.58 2.79 3.56
N ALA A 8 -0.94 1.89 4.31
CA ALA A 8 0.05 0.95 3.80
C ALA A 8 -0.52 -0.47 3.85
N VAL A 9 -0.39 -1.23 2.77
CA VAL A 9 -0.80 -2.64 2.71
C VAL A 9 0.42 -3.50 2.41
N ILE A 10 0.73 -4.43 3.31
CA ILE A 10 1.85 -5.37 3.18
C ILE A 10 1.30 -6.77 2.87
N GLY A 11 1.77 -7.35 1.77
CA GLY A 11 1.37 -8.67 1.25
C GLY A 11 0.39 -8.57 0.08
N MET A 12 0.86 -8.79 -1.15
CA MET A 12 0.11 -8.67 -2.40
C MET A 12 -0.38 -10.03 -2.91
N GLY A 13 -0.89 -10.85 -1.99
CA GLY A 13 -1.72 -12.00 -2.33
C GLY A 13 -3.14 -11.55 -2.74
N ASN A 14 -4.04 -12.51 -2.92
CA ASN A 14 -5.42 -12.23 -3.36
C ASN A 14 -6.14 -11.20 -2.47
N ILE A 15 -5.96 -11.29 -1.15
CA ILE A 15 -6.60 -10.39 -0.18
C ILE A 15 -6.03 -8.98 -0.28
N GLY A 16 -4.70 -8.84 -0.25
CA GLY A 16 -4.05 -7.53 -0.34
C GLY A 16 -4.39 -6.81 -1.65
N ALA A 17 -4.39 -7.54 -2.78
CA ALA A 17 -4.77 -6.98 -4.07
C ALA A 17 -6.24 -6.52 -4.09
N ALA A 18 -7.17 -7.29 -3.51
CA ALA A 18 -8.59 -6.91 -3.42
C ALA A 18 -8.79 -5.66 -2.57
N ILE A 19 -8.12 -5.57 -1.42
CA ILE A 19 -8.18 -4.40 -0.52
C ILE A 19 -7.66 -3.15 -1.25
N VAL A 20 -6.48 -3.22 -1.86
CA VAL A 20 -5.88 -2.08 -2.58
C VAL A 20 -6.79 -1.63 -3.72
N THR A 21 -7.35 -2.57 -4.50
CA THR A 21 -8.29 -2.27 -5.58
C THR A 21 -9.54 -1.52 -5.08
N ASN A 22 -10.07 -1.87 -3.91
CA ASN A 22 -11.23 -1.18 -3.35
C ASN A 22 -10.86 0.19 -2.76
N LEU A 23 -9.69 0.32 -2.14
CA LEU A 23 -9.20 1.61 -1.63
C LEU A 23 -8.99 2.63 -2.77
N THR A 24 -8.44 2.19 -3.91
CA THR A 24 -8.20 3.06 -5.06
C THR A 24 -9.49 3.47 -5.76
N LYS A 25 -10.53 2.61 -5.79
CA LYS A 25 -11.88 3.00 -6.22
C LYS A 25 -12.45 4.14 -5.38
N GLY A 26 -12.13 4.16 -4.08
CA GLY A 26 -12.44 5.28 -3.18
C GLY A 26 -11.54 6.51 -3.35
N LYS A 27 -10.73 6.58 -4.41
CA LYS A 27 -9.74 7.65 -4.69
C LYS A 27 -8.71 7.84 -3.57
N ARG A 28 -8.41 6.79 -2.81
CA ARG A 28 -7.40 6.82 -1.76
C ARG A 28 -6.06 6.37 -2.32
N SER A 29 -5.02 7.16 -2.09
CA SER A 29 -3.65 6.73 -2.35
C SER A 29 -3.21 5.69 -1.32
N VAL A 30 -2.56 4.63 -1.79
CA VAL A 30 -2.14 3.49 -0.97
C VAL A 30 -0.69 3.16 -1.29
N ILE A 31 0.11 2.95 -0.25
CA ILE A 31 1.44 2.37 -0.40
C ILE A 31 1.32 0.85 -0.31
N VAL A 32 1.95 0.14 -1.24
CA VAL A 32 1.93 -1.32 -1.26
C VAL A 32 3.33 -1.89 -1.18
N ALA A 33 3.48 -2.96 -0.40
CA ALA A 33 4.71 -3.75 -0.36
C ALA A 33 4.39 -5.25 -0.33
N ASP A 34 5.34 -6.05 -0.79
CA ASP A 34 5.36 -7.50 -0.60
C ASP A 34 6.80 -7.91 -0.28
N ARG A 35 7.02 -9.21 -0.02
CA ARG A 35 8.34 -9.81 0.21
C ARG A 35 9.33 -9.44 -0.90
N THR A 36 8.85 -9.28 -2.13
CA THR A 36 9.63 -8.79 -3.26
C THR A 36 8.93 -7.57 -3.87
N ILE A 37 9.71 -6.59 -4.35
CA ILE A 37 9.16 -5.34 -4.86
C ILE A 37 8.43 -5.53 -6.20
N GLU A 38 8.74 -6.60 -6.94
CA GLU A 38 8.15 -6.91 -8.24
C GLU A 38 6.64 -7.05 -8.16
N LYS A 39 6.12 -7.73 -7.13
CA LYS A 39 4.65 -7.86 -6.95
C LYS A 39 3.97 -6.53 -6.67
N ALA A 40 4.60 -5.69 -5.84
CA ALA A 40 4.12 -4.34 -5.57
C ALA A 40 4.11 -3.47 -6.84
N ASN A 41 5.18 -3.56 -7.64
CA ASN A 41 5.30 -2.88 -8.93
C ASN A 41 4.24 -3.34 -9.93
N GLN A 42 4.03 -4.65 -10.07
CA GLN A 42 2.99 -5.22 -10.95
C GLN A 42 1.60 -4.71 -10.59
N LEU A 43 1.26 -4.68 -9.29
CA LEU A 43 -0.04 -4.17 -8.86
C LEU A 43 -0.16 -2.65 -9.10
N SER A 44 0.90 -1.89 -8.85
CA SER A 44 0.92 -0.45 -9.12
C SER A 44 0.72 -0.14 -10.60
N GLN A 45 1.44 -0.84 -11.49
CA GLN A 45 1.27 -0.71 -12.93
C GLN A 45 -0.15 -1.04 -13.39
N ARG A 46 -0.79 -2.04 -12.77
CA ARG A 46 -2.16 -2.44 -13.09
C ARG A 46 -3.23 -1.46 -12.60
N LEU A 47 -3.05 -0.87 -11.43
CA LEU A 47 -4.06 -0.03 -10.77
C LEU A 47 -3.82 1.49 -10.95
N GLY A 48 -2.64 1.89 -11.39
CA GLY A 48 -2.30 3.27 -11.72
C GLY A 48 -1.72 4.08 -10.55
N SER A 49 -1.71 5.40 -10.74
CA SER A 49 -0.94 6.37 -9.94
C SER A 49 -1.33 6.49 -8.47
N LEU A 50 -2.49 5.96 -8.07
CA LEU A 50 -2.92 5.92 -6.67
C LEU A 50 -2.22 4.82 -5.86
N VAL A 51 -1.53 3.88 -6.51
CA VAL A 51 -0.83 2.78 -5.86
C VAL A 51 0.66 3.01 -5.96
N GLN A 52 1.31 3.29 -4.84
CA GLN A 52 2.75 3.52 -4.79
C GLN A 52 3.46 2.26 -4.27
N PRO A 53 4.32 1.63 -5.09
CA PRO A 53 5.08 0.48 -4.63
C PRO A 53 6.23 0.93 -3.72
N ALA A 54 6.49 0.14 -2.68
CA ALA A 54 7.57 0.36 -1.74
C ALA A 54 8.16 -0.99 -1.29
N THR A 55 9.40 -0.94 -0.77
CA THR A 55 9.95 -2.10 -0.04
C THR A 55 9.38 -2.16 1.36
N ILE A 56 9.27 -3.36 1.95
CA ILE A 56 8.85 -3.51 3.35
C ILE A 56 9.76 -2.70 4.29
N ARG A 57 11.07 -2.71 4.02
CA ARG A 57 12.05 -1.91 4.78
C ARG A 57 11.68 -0.43 4.78
N LEU A 58 11.34 0.15 3.63
CA LEU A 58 10.94 1.55 3.52
C LEU A 58 9.66 1.84 4.32
N ILE A 59 8.68 0.93 4.32
CA ILE A 59 7.46 1.10 5.11
C ILE A 59 7.77 1.01 6.62
N LEU A 60 8.67 0.14 7.06
CA LEU A 60 8.97 0.02 8.49
C LEU A 60 9.88 1.14 9.01
N GLN A 61 10.76 1.71 8.18
CA GLN A 61 11.68 2.79 8.58
C GLN A 61 11.03 4.17 8.70
N ASN A 62 9.90 4.39 8.02
CA ASN A 62 9.24 5.69 8.00
C ASN A 62 8.28 5.93 9.18
N ASP A 63 8.33 5.09 10.22
CA ASP A 63 7.49 5.20 11.43
C ASP A 63 6.00 5.45 11.09
N TRP A 64 5.50 4.79 10.04
CA TRP A 64 4.08 4.78 9.72
C TRP A 64 3.41 4.11 10.90
N GLN A 65 2.61 4.84 11.69
CA GLN A 65 1.96 4.33 12.89
C GLN A 65 1.19 3.04 12.59
N ILE A 66 1.84 1.90 12.78
CA ILE A 66 1.19 0.61 12.89
C ILE A 66 0.74 0.54 14.35
N SER A 67 -0.36 1.25 14.64
CA SER A 67 -1.02 1.18 15.94
C SER A 67 -1.80 -0.13 16.00
N TRP A 68 -1.18 -1.19 16.53
CA TRP A 68 -1.90 -2.35 17.07
C TRP A 68 -2.36 -2.00 18.49
N ARG A 69 -3.43 -1.21 18.59
CA ARG A 69 -4.21 -1.00 19.81
C ARG A 69 -5.68 -0.99 19.45
#